data_AF-A0A8H7VAI6-F1
#
_entry.id   AF-A0A8H7VAI6-F1
#
_cell.length_a   1.000
_cell.length_b   1.000
_cell.length_c   1.000
_cell.angle_alpha   90.00
_cell.angle_beta   90.00
_cell.angle_gamma   90.00
#
_symmetry.space_group_name_H-M   'P 1'
#
loop_
_entity.id
_entity.type
_entity.pdbx_description
1 polymer ?
#
loop_
_entity_poly.entity_id
_entity_poly.type
_entity_poly.pdbx_seq_one_letter_code
_entity_poly.pdbx_strand_id
1 'polypeptide(L)' 'MSYSETDYDLLSFTIPPKHKPGTDLMSKAILEDKRVINLIVSRVIGDHAKDQYMSRSGEWVDGLRVDILYTPIMSL' A
#
# COMPACT_ATOMS: atom_id res chain seq x y z
N MET A 1 0.83 2.78 37.59
CA MET A 1 1.67 2.41 36.44
C MET A 1 1.98 3.72 35.72
N SER A 2 3.14 4.32 36.00
CA SER A 2 3.56 5.60 35.41
C SER A 2 4.29 5.31 34.10
N TYR A 3 3.72 5.75 32.98
CA TYR A 3 4.41 5.71 31.68
C TYR A 3 5.66 6.58 31.74
N SER A 4 6.76 6.08 31.20
CA SER A 4 8.03 6.80 31.10
C SER A 4 7.92 7.90 30.04
N GLU A 5 8.69 9.00 30.14
CA GLU A 5 8.72 10.06 29.11
C GLU A 5 9.01 9.50 27.70
N THR A 6 9.77 8.40 27.61
CA THR A 6 10.05 7.64 26.39
C THR A 6 8.80 7.03 25.74
N ASP A 7 7.76 6.71 26.51
CA ASP A 7 6.51 6.14 25.97
C ASP A 7 5.66 7.18 25.24
N TYR A 8 5.78 8.47 25.59
CA TYR A 8 5.07 9.56 24.91
C TYR A 8 5.63 9.89 23.52
N ASP A 9 6.93 9.66 23.32
CA ASP A 9 7.63 9.91 22.06
C ASP A 9 7.17 8.95 20.95
N LEU A 10 6.94 7.67 21.30
CA LEU A 10 6.42 6.67 20.34
C LEU A 10 4.97 6.91 19.93
N LEU A 11 4.11 7.39 20.85
CA LEU A 11 2.70 7.64 20.56
C LEU A 11 2.45 8.96 19.81
N SER A 12 3.43 9.86 19.80
CA SER A 12 3.39 11.14 19.07
C SER A 12 4.22 11.14 17.79
N PHE A 13 4.97 10.05 17.53
CA PHE A 13 5.76 9.89 16.33
C PHE A 13 4.87 9.98 15.08
N THR A 14 5.24 10.89 14.17
CA THR A 14 4.62 11.00 12.85
C THR A 14 5.69 10.82 11.79
N ILE A 15 5.37 10.04 10.75
CA ILE A 15 6.27 9.85 9.62
C ILE A 15 6.46 11.20 8.91
N PRO A 16 7.71 11.67 8.69
CA PRO A 16 7.97 12.90 7.96
C PRO A 16 7.23 12.91 6.61
N PRO A 17 6.68 14.05 6.14
CA PRO A 17 5.86 14.09 4.92
C PRO A 17 6.48 13.40 3.70
N LYS A 18 7.79 13.56 3.49
CA LYS A 18 8.56 12.94 2.40
C LYS A 18 8.69 11.40 2.46
N HIS A 19 8.34 10.80 3.59
CA HIS A 19 8.38 9.36 3.84
C HIS A 19 6.98 8.79 4.05
N LYS A 20 5.94 9.62 3.97
CA LYS A 20 4.57 9.12 4.11
C LYS A 20 4.26 8.19 2.95
N PRO A 21 3.64 7.03 3.22
CA PRO A 21 3.09 6.20 2.16
C PRO A 21 2.21 7.06 1.24
N GLY A 22 2.36 6.89 -0.06
CA GLY A 22 1.65 7.69 -1.04
C GLY A 22 2.49 8.75 -1.77
N THR A 23 3.66 9.10 -1.26
CA THR A 23 4.43 10.26 -1.76
C THR A 23 5.44 9.96 -2.86
N ASP A 24 5.90 8.70 -2.97
CA ASP A 24 6.76 8.28 -4.08
C ASP A 24 5.92 7.97 -5.34
N LEU A 25 5.84 8.95 -6.23
CA LEU A 25 5.11 8.83 -7.49
C LEU A 25 5.79 7.88 -8.50
N MET A 26 7.12 7.71 -8.42
CA MET A 26 7.86 6.87 -9.37
C MET A 26 7.58 5.40 -9.11
N SER A 27 7.75 4.94 -7.87
CA SER A 27 7.46 3.54 -7.52
C SER A 27 5.98 3.22 -7.73
N LYS A 28 5.07 4.17 -7.47
CA LYS A 28 3.64 4.00 -7.77
C LYS A 28 3.37 3.74 -9.25
N ALA A 29 3.92 4.58 -10.13
CA ALA A 29 3.73 4.42 -11.57
C ALA A 29 4.24 3.06 -12.07
N ILE A 30 5.35 2.57 -11.53
CA ILE A 30 5.86 1.22 -11.83
C ILE A 30 4.89 0.14 -11.33
N LEU A 31 4.40 0.27 -10.10
CA LEU A 31 3.50 -0.70 -9.48
C LEU A 31 2.08 -0.70 -10.07
N GLU A 32 1.71 0.33 -10.83
CA GLU A 32 0.47 0.40 -11.61
C GLU A 32 0.59 -0.24 -13.01
N ASP A 33 1.82 -0.53 -13.48
CA ASP A 33 2.02 -1.20 -14.77
C ASP A 33 1.46 -2.63 -14.70
N LYS A 34 0.57 -2.97 -15.63
CA LYS A 34 -0.09 -4.27 -15.69
C LYS A 34 0.86 -5.46 -15.70
N ARG A 35 2.05 -5.33 -16.30
CA ARG A 35 3.08 -6.38 -16.33
C ARG A 35 3.67 -6.59 -14.93
N VAL A 36 3.86 -5.52 -14.18
CA VAL A 36 4.35 -5.56 -12.79
C VAL A 36 3.29 -6.14 -11.88
N ILE A 37 2.03 -5.72 -12.02
CA ILE A 37 0.90 -6.30 -11.29
C ILE A 37 0.84 -7.82 -11.55
N ASN A 38 0.85 -8.24 -12.81
CA ASN A 38 0.82 -9.66 -13.18
C ASN A 38 2.01 -10.44 -12.63
N LEU A 39 3.22 -9.85 -12.64
CA LEU A 39 4.41 -10.46 -12.03
C LEU A 39 4.20 -10.68 -10.52
N ILE A 40 3.71 -9.67 -9.80
CA ILE A 40 3.50 -9.75 -8.35
C ILE A 40 2.41 -10.77 -8.02
N VAL A 41 1.22 -10.66 -8.62
CA VAL A 41 0.09 -11.54 -8.28
C VAL A 41 0.33 -12.98 -8.70
N SER A 42 1.02 -13.21 -9.82
CA SER A 42 1.40 -14.58 -10.20
C SER A 42 2.38 -15.21 -9.23
N ARG A 43 3.26 -14.41 -8.62
CA ARG A 43 4.22 -14.91 -7.63
C ARG A 43 3.60 -15.15 -6.25
N VAL A 44 2.65 -14.30 -5.85
CA VAL A 44 2.03 -14.34 -4.52
C VAL A 44 0.85 -15.33 -4.47
N ILE A 45 0.02 -15.34 -5.49
CA ILE A 45 -1.25 -16.08 -5.53
C ILE A 45 -1.17 -17.28 -6.49
N GLY A 46 -0.48 -17.10 -7.62
CA GLY A 46 -0.28 -18.12 -8.65
C GLY A 46 -0.67 -17.63 -10.03
N ASP A 47 -0.27 -18.37 -11.08
CA ASP A 47 -0.46 -17.95 -12.48
C ASP A 47 -1.92 -17.68 -12.88
N HIS A 48 -2.88 -18.33 -12.22
CA HIS A 48 -4.31 -18.12 -12.43
C HIS A 48 -4.79 -16.71 -12.03
N ALA A 49 -4.02 -15.98 -11.21
CA ALA A 49 -4.34 -14.61 -10.79
C ALA A 49 -3.88 -13.54 -11.80
N LYS A 50 -3.13 -13.93 -12.84
CA LYS A 50 -2.74 -13.01 -13.92
C LYS A 50 -3.99 -12.41 -14.57
N ASP A 51 -3.93 -11.11 -14.82
CA ASP A 51 -5.01 -10.33 -15.42
C ASP A 51 -6.31 -10.30 -14.61
N GLN A 52 -6.34 -10.86 -13.39
CA GLN A 52 -7.50 -10.86 -12.50
C GLN A 52 -7.43 -9.78 -11.41
N TYR A 53 -6.35 -8.99 -11.37
CA TYR A 53 -6.14 -7.95 -10.37
C TYR A 53 -5.81 -6.62 -11.02
N MET A 54 -6.14 -5.53 -10.33
CA MET A 54 -5.74 -4.19 -10.72
C MET A 54 -5.45 -3.29 -9.50
N SER A 55 -4.74 -2.19 -9.73
CA SER A 55 -4.47 -1.20 -8.70
C SER A 55 -5.71 -0.41 -8.30
N ARG A 56 -5.77 -0.02 -7.03
CA ARG A 56 -6.81 0.82 -6.43
C ARG A 56 -6.17 1.86 -5.51
N SER A 57 -6.95 2.88 -5.17
CA SER A 57 -6.58 3.80 -4.10
C SER A 57 -6.35 3.02 -2.80
N GLY A 58 -5.21 3.30 -2.16
CA GLY A 58 -4.82 2.74 -0.88
C GLY A 58 -5.09 3.70 0.28
N GLU A 59 -6.05 4.61 0.15
CA GLU A 59 -6.42 5.56 1.21
C GLU A 59 -7.82 5.24 1.75
N TRP A 60 -7.94 5.07 3.07
CA TRP A 60 -9.19 4.77 3.76
C TRP A 60 -9.71 5.99 4.55
N VAL A 61 -11.00 5.95 4.90
CA VAL A 61 -11.71 7.04 5.57
C VAL A 61 -11.20 7.35 6.99
N ASP A 62 -10.51 6.41 7.62
CA ASP A 62 -9.86 6.54 8.92
C ASP A 62 -8.47 7.17 8.83
N GLY A 63 -8.03 7.54 7.62
CA GLY A 63 -6.73 8.14 7.38
C GLY A 63 -5.58 7.13 7.26
N LEU A 64 -5.85 5.83 7.33
CA LEU A 64 -4.86 4.80 7.00
C LEU A 64 -4.52 4.83 5.51
N ARG A 65 -3.25 4.53 5.20
CA ARG A 65 -2.71 4.59 3.85
C ARG A 65 -1.79 3.42 3.55
N VAL A 66 -1.83 2.92 2.33
CA VAL A 66 -0.82 2.03 1.74
C VAL A 66 -0.28 2.64 0.45
N ASP A 67 0.92 2.24 0.06
CA ASP A 67 1.54 2.70 -1.19
C ASP A 67 0.82 2.17 -2.42
N ILE A 68 0.38 0.91 -2.41
CA ILE A 68 -0.39 0.29 -3.49
C ILE A 68 -1.37 -0.73 -2.92
N LEU A 69 -2.57 -0.77 -3.50
CA LEU A 69 -3.57 -1.78 -3.20
C LEU A 69 -3.93 -2.52 -4.49
N TYR A 70 -3.78 -3.85 -4.50
CA TYR A 70 -4.27 -4.70 -5.60
C TYR A 70 -5.57 -5.39 -5.19
N THR A 71 -6.60 -5.24 -6.01
CA THR A 71 -7.91 -5.87 -5.79
C THR A 71 -8.30 -6.71 -6.99
N PRO A 72 -9.09 -7.78 -6.79
CA PRO A 72 -9.69 -8.52 -7.89
C PRO A 72 -10.49 -7.61 -8.81
N ILE A 73 -10.45 -7.88 -10.10
CA ILE A 73 -11.35 -7.29 -11.08
C ILE A 73 -12.72 -7.94 -10.86
N MET A 74 -13.65 -7.23 -10.24
CA MET A 74 -15.04 -7.69 -10.23
C MET A 74 -15.58 -7.62 -11.65
N SER A 75 -15.88 -8.79 -12.24
CA SER A 75 -16.77 -8.86 -13.39
C SER A 75 -18.19 -8.52 -12.91
N LEU A 76 -18.78 -7.47 -13.46
CA LEU A 76 -20.23 -7.21 -13.36
C LEU A 76 -21.01 -8.31 -14.06
#